data_AF-A0A0H2RY06-F1
#
_entry.id   AF-A0A0H2RY06-F1
#
_cell.length_a   1.000
_cell.length_b   1.000
_cell.length_c   1.000
_cell.angle_alpha   90.00
_cell.angle_beta   90.00
_cell.angle_gamma   90.00
#
_symmetry.space_group_name_H-M   'P 1'
#
loop_
_entity.id
_entity.type
_entity.pdbx_description
1 polymer ?
#
loop_
_entity_poly.entity_id
_entity_poly.type
_entity_poly.pdbx_seq_one_letter_code
_entity_poly.pdbx_strand_id
1 'polypeptide(L)'
;MGTLRGLWNRFPTALSLFAVVSSLVRANNSPWIQYPDTGFATMTHYDLPLDFIASCGCSTESTHFPTAAMSQMAYGSSSAYGASCGRCFNLTLLNTFLSTPPFFPNVTNSVVVKVTDKCPVSAHWCSAMQGKPNQAGVFLNFDLAWPSSSIPDDFFPSDASLYGYTDFGVWNISYASVPCSSWGGQSNITSFGVAPNLGDSVCCPTDPFTDPNTTCPSFSDLNGISPTSAPAVPSSASSLSYSSYTFLLIYPILLGLYQLSL
;
A
#
# COMPACT_ATOMS: atom_id res chain seq x y z
N MET A 1 17.20 80.94 -29.24
CA MET A 1 16.73 80.70 -30.62
C MET A 1 16.92 79.23 -30.92
N GLY A 2 15.85 78.50 -31.26
CA GLY A 2 15.93 77.10 -31.71
C GLY A 2 15.00 76.12 -30.97
N THR A 3 13.78 76.02 -31.46
CA THR A 3 12.68 75.10 -31.12
C THR A 3 12.88 73.68 -31.68
N LEU A 4 12.22 72.66 -31.10
CA LEU A 4 11.51 71.49 -31.72
C LEU A 4 11.40 70.33 -30.69
N ARG A 5 10.22 70.04 -30.08
CA ARG A 5 9.12 69.14 -30.49
C ARG A 5 9.51 67.70 -30.86
N GLY A 6 8.99 66.73 -30.09
CA GLY A 6 8.79 65.32 -30.45
C GLY A 6 8.39 64.51 -29.21
N LEU A 7 7.12 64.17 -29.01
CA LEU A 7 6.33 63.07 -29.60
C LEU A 7 6.11 61.94 -28.57
N TRP A 8 4.91 62.01 -27.99
CA TRP A 8 4.09 60.97 -27.39
C TRP A 8 4.47 59.51 -27.71
N ASN A 9 4.60 58.68 -26.66
CA ASN A 9 4.33 57.25 -26.77
C ASN A 9 3.46 56.80 -25.58
N ARG A 10 2.21 56.45 -25.91
CA ARG A 10 1.27 55.73 -25.05
C ARG A 10 1.59 54.24 -25.20
N PHE A 11 1.84 53.55 -24.09
CA PHE A 11 1.80 52.08 -24.05
C PHE A 11 0.48 51.64 -23.41
N PRO A 12 -0.28 50.72 -24.02
CA PRO A 12 -1.49 50.16 -23.44
C PRO A 12 -1.15 49.12 -22.37
N THR A 13 -1.86 49.19 -21.25
CA THR A 13 -1.88 48.22 -20.17
C THR A 13 -2.50 46.92 -20.65
N ALA A 14 -1.69 45.88 -20.82
CA ALA A 14 -2.17 44.52 -21.05
C ALA A 14 -2.62 43.91 -19.71
N LEU A 15 -3.94 43.82 -19.52
CA LEU A 15 -4.56 43.07 -18.42
C LEU A 15 -4.33 41.57 -18.70
N SER A 16 -3.40 40.94 -17.99
CA SER A 16 -3.14 39.50 -18.09
C SER A 16 -4.16 38.74 -17.26
N LEU A 17 -5.10 38.07 -17.93
CA LEU A 17 -6.10 37.19 -17.31
C LEU A 17 -5.39 35.87 -16.95
N PHE A 18 -4.97 35.71 -15.69
CA PHE A 18 -4.48 34.42 -15.19
C PHE A 18 -5.66 33.47 -15.03
N ALA A 19 -5.84 32.56 -16.00
CA ALA A 19 -6.71 31.40 -15.85
C ALA A 19 -6.11 30.47 -14.79
N VAL A 20 -6.72 30.43 -13.60
CA VAL A 20 -6.39 29.43 -12.58
C VAL A 20 -6.90 28.08 -13.07
N VAL A 21 -6.01 27.30 -13.68
CA VAL A 21 -6.28 25.90 -13.99
C VAL A 21 -6.22 25.14 -12.67
N SER A 22 -7.37 25.03 -11.98
CA SER A 22 -7.53 24.12 -10.84
C SER A 22 -7.34 22.70 -11.34
N SER A 23 -6.12 22.19 -11.19
CA SER A 23 -5.81 20.78 -11.39
C SER A 23 -6.52 20.00 -10.30
N LEU A 24 -7.62 19.34 -10.65
CA LEU A 24 -8.27 18.34 -9.81
C LEU A 24 -7.28 17.19 -9.60
N VAL A 25 -6.50 17.26 -8.51
CA VAL A 25 -5.75 16.10 -8.02
C VAL A 25 -6.80 15.06 -7.62
N ARG A 26 -6.96 14.02 -8.44
CA ARG A 26 -7.74 12.85 -8.03
C ARG A 26 -7.05 12.27 -6.80
N ALA A 27 -7.68 12.39 -5.64
CA ALA A 27 -7.28 11.64 -4.47
C ALA A 27 -7.30 10.16 -4.86
N ASN A 28 -6.13 9.52 -4.78
CA ASN A 28 -5.99 8.11 -5.05
C ASN A 28 -6.68 7.37 -3.89
N ASN A 29 -7.99 7.13 -4.00
CA ASN A 29 -8.77 6.38 -3.02
C ASN A 29 -8.45 4.89 -3.12
N SER A 30 -7.18 4.54 -2.96
CA SER A 30 -6.77 3.15 -2.80
C SER A 30 -7.40 2.64 -1.51
N PRO A 31 -8.09 1.48 -1.53
CA PRO A 31 -8.58 0.87 -0.30
C PRO A 31 -7.43 0.34 0.57
N TRP A 32 -6.21 0.28 0.02
CA TRP A 32 -5.00 -0.21 0.68
C TRP A 32 -4.30 0.88 1.50
N ILE A 33 -3.65 0.47 2.59
CA ILE A 33 -2.84 1.39 3.41
C ILE A 33 -1.66 1.86 2.57
N GLN A 34 -1.60 3.17 2.34
CA GLN A 34 -0.42 3.83 1.81
C GLN A 34 0.51 4.16 2.97
N TYR A 35 1.80 3.89 2.80
CA TYR A 35 2.81 4.12 3.82
C TYR A 35 4.04 4.79 3.22
N PRO A 36 4.69 5.70 3.98
CA PRO A 36 5.92 6.35 3.55
C PRO A 36 7.08 5.36 3.46
N ASP A 37 8.20 5.80 2.87
CA ASP A 37 9.41 4.98 2.80
C ASP A 37 10.06 4.75 4.17
N THR A 38 9.75 5.55 5.19
CA THR A 38 10.26 5.33 6.55
C THR A 38 9.14 5.54 7.57
N GLY A 39 9.14 4.76 8.65
CA GLY A 39 8.13 4.92 9.70
C GLY A 39 8.28 3.92 10.83
N PHE A 40 7.18 3.75 11.58
CA PHE A 40 7.07 2.78 12.67
C PHE A 40 6.07 1.68 12.32
N ALA A 41 6.33 0.49 12.83
CA ALA A 41 5.49 -0.69 12.67
C ALA A 41 5.61 -1.58 13.91
N THR A 42 4.75 -2.58 14.00
CA THR A 42 5.01 -3.73 14.87
C THR A 42 5.76 -4.81 14.10
N MET A 43 6.50 -5.65 14.82
CA MET A 43 7.09 -6.87 14.29
C MET A 43 6.70 -8.05 15.17
N THR A 44 6.28 -9.14 14.53
CA THR A 44 6.14 -10.48 15.11
C THR A 44 7.08 -11.43 14.38
N HIS A 45 7.05 -12.71 14.73
CA HIS A 45 7.69 -13.76 13.97
C HIS A 45 6.76 -14.96 13.76
N TYR A 46 7.07 -15.75 12.73
CA TYR A 46 6.37 -16.99 12.40
C TYR A 46 7.33 -18.00 11.75
N ASP A 47 7.01 -19.27 11.91
CA ASP A 47 7.71 -20.36 11.23
C ASP A 47 7.35 -20.37 9.74
N LEU A 48 8.36 -20.25 8.88
CA LEU A 48 8.24 -20.45 7.44
C LEU A 48 9.15 -21.61 7.02
N PRO A 49 8.59 -22.74 6.56
CA PRO A 49 9.41 -23.86 6.08
C PRO A 49 10.33 -23.44 4.93
N LEU A 50 11.53 -24.01 4.91
CA LEU A 50 12.40 -23.88 3.74
C LEU A 50 11.68 -24.40 2.49
N ASP A 51 11.96 -23.75 1.38
CA ASP A 51 11.40 -24.02 0.05
C ASP A 51 9.88 -23.86 -0.04
N PHE A 52 9.26 -23.13 0.90
CA PHE A 52 7.84 -22.84 0.86
C PHE A 52 7.50 -21.75 -0.19
N ILE A 53 6.36 -21.90 -0.86
CA ILE A 53 5.81 -20.90 -1.78
C ILE A 53 4.84 -20.00 -1.00
N ALA A 54 5.36 -18.86 -0.54
CA ALA A 54 4.60 -17.84 0.18
C ALA A 54 3.62 -17.05 -0.73
N SER A 55 2.83 -16.13 -0.18
CA SER A 55 1.76 -15.42 -0.90
C SER A 55 2.23 -14.60 -2.12
N CYS A 56 3.50 -14.19 -2.18
CA CYS A 56 4.05 -13.56 -3.37
C CYS A 56 4.30 -14.55 -4.52
N GLY A 57 4.26 -15.86 -4.27
CA GLY A 57 4.31 -16.93 -5.28
C GLY A 57 5.60 -17.07 -6.08
N CYS A 58 6.59 -16.21 -5.85
CA CYS A 58 7.69 -16.00 -6.80
C CYS A 58 8.80 -17.07 -6.76
N SER A 59 9.16 -17.60 -5.59
CA SER A 59 10.24 -18.58 -5.47
C SER A 59 10.33 -19.20 -4.08
N THR A 60 10.58 -20.49 -4.08
CA THR A 60 10.90 -21.30 -2.90
C THR A 60 12.23 -20.89 -2.27
N GLU A 61 13.21 -20.51 -3.11
CA GLU A 61 14.57 -20.16 -2.71
C GLU A 61 14.67 -18.88 -1.87
N SER A 62 13.61 -18.05 -1.87
CA SER A 62 13.58 -16.83 -1.06
C SER A 62 13.59 -17.11 0.45
N THR A 63 13.09 -18.28 0.87
CA THR A 63 13.03 -18.73 2.28
C THR A 63 14.40 -19.00 2.91
N HIS A 64 15.46 -19.15 2.10
CA HIS A 64 16.85 -19.28 2.58
C HIS A 64 17.47 -17.93 2.99
N PHE A 65 16.73 -16.83 2.87
CA PHE A 65 17.17 -15.47 3.18
C PHE A 65 16.13 -14.75 4.05
N PRO A 66 16.47 -13.60 4.68
CA PRO A 66 15.55 -12.92 5.57
C PRO A 66 14.31 -12.44 4.82
N THR A 67 13.15 -12.96 5.17
CA THR A 67 11.88 -12.61 4.53
C THR A 67 10.84 -12.26 5.57
N ALA A 68 9.80 -11.56 5.15
CA ALA A 68 8.70 -11.20 6.04
C ALA A 68 7.35 -11.27 5.33
N ALA A 69 6.32 -11.55 6.12
CA ALA A 69 4.94 -11.30 5.73
C ALA A 69 4.57 -9.86 6.11
N MET A 70 3.88 -9.14 5.22
CA MET A 70 3.38 -7.79 5.54
C MET A 70 1.89 -7.82 5.87
N SER A 71 1.43 -7.00 6.82
CA SER A 71 0.01 -6.88 7.16
C SER A 71 -0.84 -6.61 5.93
N GLN A 72 -1.89 -7.39 5.72
CA GLN A 72 -2.66 -7.49 4.46
C GLN A 72 -2.99 -6.16 3.78
N MET A 73 -3.41 -5.15 4.54
CA MET A 73 -3.80 -3.86 3.98
C MET A 73 -2.60 -3.04 3.47
N ALA A 74 -1.42 -3.23 4.04
CA ALA A 74 -0.15 -2.69 3.53
C ALA A 74 0.52 -3.63 2.51
N TYR A 75 0.21 -4.94 2.59
CA TYR A 75 0.62 -5.90 1.58
C TYR A 75 0.02 -5.56 0.21
N GLY A 76 -1.25 -5.14 0.20
CA GLY A 76 -1.93 -4.57 -0.97
C GLY A 76 -2.79 -5.57 -1.76
N SER A 77 -3.17 -6.71 -1.17
CA SER A 77 -4.09 -7.68 -1.78
C SER A 77 -4.65 -8.64 -0.72
N SER A 78 -5.88 -9.14 -0.90
CA SER A 78 -6.43 -10.21 -0.05
C SER A 78 -6.30 -11.61 -0.66
N SER A 79 -6.23 -11.69 -1.98
CA SER A 79 -6.45 -12.93 -2.75
C SER A 79 -5.29 -13.29 -3.68
N ALA A 80 -4.37 -12.35 -3.94
CA ALA A 80 -3.31 -12.51 -4.93
C ALA A 80 -2.03 -11.79 -4.49
N TYR A 81 -1.13 -11.54 -5.44
CA TYR A 81 0.06 -10.71 -5.25
C TYR A 81 -0.31 -9.28 -4.87
N GLY A 82 0.33 -8.75 -3.84
CA GLY A 82 0.15 -7.37 -3.39
C GLY A 82 1.26 -6.46 -3.90
N ALA A 83 1.01 -5.14 -3.89
CA ALA A 83 2.01 -4.12 -4.29
C ALA A 83 3.31 -4.18 -3.47
N SER A 84 3.26 -4.75 -2.27
CA SER A 84 4.45 -4.93 -1.43
C SER A 84 5.35 -6.09 -1.85
N CYS A 85 4.86 -7.00 -2.69
CA CYS A 85 5.63 -8.18 -3.08
C CYS A 85 6.97 -7.78 -3.69
N GLY A 86 8.03 -8.35 -3.13
CA GLY A 86 9.38 -8.11 -3.57
C GLY A 86 10.03 -6.82 -3.11
N ARG A 87 9.32 -5.95 -2.38
CA ARG A 87 9.91 -4.78 -1.72
C ARG A 87 10.85 -5.21 -0.60
N CYS A 88 11.94 -4.47 -0.44
CA CYS A 88 12.89 -4.69 0.64
C CYS A 88 12.83 -3.58 1.70
N PHE A 89 12.95 -3.99 2.96
CA PHE A 89 12.89 -3.09 4.11
C PHE A 89 14.00 -3.41 5.10
N ASN A 90 14.67 -2.37 5.59
CA ASN A 90 15.50 -2.48 6.78
C ASN A 90 14.61 -2.29 8.02
N LEU A 91 14.48 -3.33 8.83
CA LEU A 91 13.65 -3.37 10.03
C LEU A 91 14.55 -3.33 11.26
N THR A 92 14.28 -2.43 12.20
CA THR A 92 15.14 -2.17 13.36
C THR A 92 14.35 -2.29 14.67
N LEU A 93 14.81 -3.14 15.58
CA LEU A 93 14.17 -3.36 16.89
C LEU A 93 14.32 -2.13 17.79
N LEU A 94 13.21 -1.64 18.34
CA LEU A 94 13.21 -0.49 19.27
C LEU A 94 12.99 -0.93 20.71
N ASN A 95 11.87 -1.60 20.97
CA ASN A 95 11.49 -2.05 22.31
C ASN A 95 10.34 -3.07 22.25
N THR A 96 10.07 -3.75 23.36
CA THR A 96 8.84 -4.53 23.55
C THR A 96 7.97 -3.82 24.55
N PHE A 97 6.69 -3.63 24.22
CA PHE A 97 5.77 -2.79 25.00
C PHE A 97 4.75 -3.58 25.81
N LEU A 98 4.65 -4.90 25.58
CA LEU A 98 3.77 -5.78 26.36
C LEU A 98 4.47 -6.38 27.60
N SER A 99 5.80 -6.35 27.66
CA SER A 99 6.55 -6.77 28.84
C SER A 99 6.40 -5.74 29.96
N THR A 100 6.48 -6.21 31.21
CA THR A 100 6.42 -5.33 32.39
C THR A 100 7.69 -5.54 33.24
N PRO A 101 8.64 -4.58 33.25
CA PRO A 101 8.65 -3.32 32.50
C PRO A 101 8.88 -3.52 30.98
N PRO A 102 8.58 -2.51 30.12
CA PRO A 102 8.96 -2.57 28.71
C PRO A 102 10.46 -2.86 28.54
N PHE A 103 10.81 -3.78 27.64
CA PHE A 103 12.21 -4.14 27.39
C PHE A 103 12.80 -3.23 26.31
N PHE A 104 13.98 -2.68 26.60
CA PHE A 104 14.77 -1.89 25.67
C PHE A 104 16.11 -2.59 25.49
N PRO A 105 16.47 -3.01 24.27
CA PRO A 105 17.70 -3.75 24.05
C PRO A 105 18.91 -2.83 24.17
N ASN A 106 20.00 -3.33 24.79
CA ASN A 106 21.26 -2.60 24.89
C ASN A 106 21.96 -2.44 23.53
N VAL A 107 21.71 -3.39 22.63
CA VAL A 107 22.21 -3.38 21.25
C VAL A 107 21.01 -3.43 20.32
N THR A 108 20.94 -2.45 19.42
CA THR A 108 19.88 -2.35 18.43
C THR A 108 20.18 -3.27 17.25
N ASN A 109 19.39 -4.33 17.11
CA ASN A 109 19.48 -5.25 15.98
C ASN A 109 18.62 -4.75 14.80
N SER A 110 19.13 -4.94 13.59
CA SER A 110 18.43 -4.62 12.35
C SER A 110 18.58 -5.75 11.33
N VAL A 111 17.58 -5.93 10.48
CA VAL A 111 17.60 -6.92 9.39
C VAL A 111 16.97 -6.33 8.13
N VAL A 112 17.63 -6.53 6.99
CA VAL A 112 17.02 -6.23 5.69
C VAL A 112 16.24 -7.45 5.24
N VAL A 113 14.93 -7.30 5.09
CA VAL A 113 14.03 -8.36 4.62
C VAL A 113 13.49 -8.05 3.24
N LYS A 114 13.10 -9.10 2.51
CA LYS A 114 12.22 -9.01 1.34
C LYS A 114 10.81 -9.43 1.73
N VAL A 115 9.79 -8.68 1.31
CA VAL A 115 8.40 -9.08 1.51
C VAL A 115 8.05 -10.18 0.51
N THR A 116 7.77 -11.37 1.02
CA THR A 116 7.42 -12.56 0.22
C THR A 116 6.07 -13.14 0.59
N ASP A 117 5.48 -12.69 1.70
CA ASP A 117 4.23 -13.24 2.21
C ASP A 117 3.25 -12.15 2.68
N LYS A 118 2.03 -12.59 2.95
CA LYS A 118 0.92 -11.78 3.44
C LYS A 118 0.51 -12.26 4.82
N CYS A 119 0.52 -11.34 5.79
CA CYS A 119 -0.09 -11.59 7.09
C CYS A 119 -1.57 -11.20 7.03
N PRO A 120 -2.52 -12.15 7.10
CA PRO A 120 -3.94 -11.88 6.84
C PRO A 120 -4.57 -10.98 7.91
N VAL A 121 -5.64 -10.27 7.55
CA VAL A 121 -6.32 -9.33 8.48
C VAL A 121 -6.91 -10.00 9.72
N SER A 122 -7.14 -11.33 9.67
CA SER A 122 -7.58 -12.14 10.79
C SER A 122 -6.47 -12.42 11.82
N ALA A 123 -5.20 -12.19 11.46
CA ALA A 123 -4.07 -12.32 12.38
C ALA A 123 -3.96 -11.09 13.29
N HIS A 124 -3.62 -11.34 14.55
CA HIS A 124 -3.75 -10.38 15.65
C HIS A 124 -3.11 -9.01 15.38
N TRP A 125 -1.83 -8.99 14.98
CA TRP A 125 -1.08 -7.75 14.75
C TRP A 125 -1.26 -7.17 13.34
N CYS A 126 -1.87 -7.94 12.45
CA CYS A 126 -2.06 -7.61 11.04
C CYS A 126 -3.47 -7.10 10.72
N SER A 127 -4.27 -6.82 11.75
CA SER A 127 -5.67 -6.42 11.66
C SER A 127 -5.89 -4.95 11.27
N ALA A 128 -4.82 -4.20 10.97
CA ALA A 128 -4.93 -2.79 10.61
C ALA A 128 -5.73 -2.61 9.31
N MET A 129 -6.57 -1.58 9.27
CA MET A 129 -7.37 -1.16 8.12
C MET A 129 -7.21 0.34 7.91
N GLN A 130 -7.74 0.85 6.80
CA GLN A 130 -7.76 2.29 6.54
C GLN A 130 -8.46 3.03 7.70
N GLY A 131 -7.75 3.96 8.34
CA GLY A 131 -8.27 4.71 9.49
C GLY A 131 -8.39 3.93 10.81
N LYS A 132 -8.03 2.63 10.83
CA LYS A 132 -8.04 1.79 12.03
C LYS A 132 -6.68 1.11 12.22
N PRO A 133 -5.79 1.61 13.09
CA PRO A 133 -4.52 0.96 13.37
C PRO A 133 -4.72 -0.40 14.07
N ASN A 134 -3.65 -1.19 14.15
CA ASN A 134 -3.61 -2.38 14.98
C ASN A 134 -3.60 -2.03 16.49
N GLN A 135 -3.51 -3.04 17.35
CA GLN A 135 -3.57 -2.85 18.80
C GLN A 135 -2.42 -2.01 19.39
N ALA A 136 -1.30 -1.87 18.67
CA ALA A 136 -0.19 -1.00 19.07
C ALA A 136 -0.35 0.45 18.56
N GLY A 137 -1.45 0.77 17.87
CA GLY A 137 -1.69 2.12 17.34
C GLY A 137 -0.93 2.42 16.04
N VAL A 138 -0.34 1.42 15.38
CA VAL A 138 0.35 1.56 14.09
C VAL A 138 -0.41 0.84 12.96
N PHE A 139 -0.12 1.21 11.73
CA PHE A 139 -0.83 0.70 10.55
C PHE A 139 -0.14 -0.50 9.87
N LEU A 140 1.11 -0.77 10.24
CA LEU A 140 1.94 -1.80 9.61
C LEU A 140 2.34 -2.85 10.66
N ASN A 141 2.30 -4.11 10.27
CA ASN A 141 3.00 -5.20 10.94
C ASN A 141 3.87 -5.96 9.92
N PHE A 142 5.08 -6.29 10.32
CA PHE A 142 5.94 -7.26 9.63
C PHE A 142 6.00 -8.54 10.46
N ASP A 143 5.60 -9.66 9.90
CA ASP A 143 5.80 -10.98 10.49
C ASP A 143 7.10 -11.54 9.94
N LEU A 144 8.17 -11.55 10.74
CA LEU A 144 9.48 -12.01 10.32
C LEU A 144 9.47 -13.54 10.19
N ALA A 145 9.95 -14.07 9.07
CA ALA A 145 10.19 -15.52 8.95
C ALA A 145 11.38 -15.90 9.83
N TRP A 146 11.09 -16.28 11.07
CA TRP A 146 12.08 -16.60 12.10
C TRP A 146 11.51 -17.67 13.04
N PRO A 147 12.29 -18.68 13.45
CA PRO A 147 13.72 -18.89 13.16
C PRO A 147 14.04 -19.14 11.68
N SER A 148 15.25 -18.74 11.26
CA SER A 148 15.75 -18.89 9.88
C SER A 148 17.26 -19.10 9.89
N SER A 149 17.79 -19.91 8.97
CA SER A 149 19.25 -20.10 8.83
C SER A 149 20.01 -18.83 8.41
N SER A 150 19.29 -17.79 7.99
CA SER A 150 19.84 -16.53 7.49
C SER A 150 19.70 -15.35 8.45
N ILE A 151 19.06 -15.57 9.60
CA ILE A 151 18.87 -14.59 10.66
C ILE A 151 19.46 -15.18 11.94
N PRO A 152 20.33 -14.47 12.69
CA PRO A 152 20.88 -14.99 13.92
C PRO A 152 19.82 -15.44 14.93
N ASP A 153 20.08 -16.53 15.66
CA ASP A 153 19.18 -17.06 16.70
C ASP A 153 18.98 -16.06 17.86
N ASP A 154 19.89 -15.10 18.03
CA ASP A 154 19.82 -14.03 19.03
C ASP A 154 19.28 -12.71 18.46
N PHE A 155 18.68 -12.73 17.27
CA PHE A 155 18.12 -11.53 16.64
C PHE A 155 17.09 -10.82 17.52
N PHE A 156 16.25 -11.59 18.24
CA PHE A 156 15.35 -11.08 19.27
C PHE A 156 16.01 -11.18 20.66
N PRO A 157 16.67 -10.11 21.15
CA PRO A 157 17.33 -10.15 22.44
C PRO A 157 16.32 -10.23 23.58
N SER A 158 16.71 -10.86 24.69
CA SER A 158 15.89 -10.98 25.88
C SER A 158 16.71 -10.97 27.16
N ASP A 159 16.02 -10.78 28.29
CA ASP A 159 16.56 -10.97 29.63
C ASP A 159 15.67 -11.96 30.39
N ALA A 160 15.90 -13.26 30.14
CA ALA A 160 15.14 -14.32 30.78
C ALA A 160 15.25 -14.31 32.31
N SER A 161 16.34 -13.75 32.86
CA SER A 161 16.53 -13.65 34.31
C SER A 161 15.56 -12.64 34.94
N LEU A 162 15.26 -11.56 34.23
CA LEU A 162 14.32 -10.52 34.66
C LEU A 162 12.87 -10.89 34.33
N TYR A 163 12.60 -11.38 33.12
CA TYR A 163 11.24 -11.56 32.60
C TYR A 163 10.69 -12.98 32.79
N GLY A 164 11.54 -13.99 32.96
CA GLY A 164 11.14 -15.39 33.06
C GLY A 164 10.82 -16.06 31.71
N TYR A 165 11.05 -15.38 30.59
CA TYR A 165 10.86 -15.90 29.23
C TYR A 165 11.83 -15.20 28.26
N THR A 166 12.08 -15.84 27.11
CA THR A 166 13.04 -15.36 26.11
C THR A 166 12.39 -14.72 24.89
N ASP A 167 11.09 -14.94 24.69
CA ASP A 167 10.36 -14.41 23.55
C ASP A 167 9.27 -13.44 24.01
N PHE A 168 9.39 -12.18 23.61
CA PHE A 168 8.41 -11.13 23.90
C PHE A 168 7.21 -11.14 22.95
N GLY A 169 7.26 -11.91 21.87
CA GLY A 169 6.20 -12.10 20.88
C GLY A 169 5.97 -10.92 19.93
N VAL A 170 6.04 -9.68 20.42
CA VAL A 170 5.85 -8.48 19.60
C VAL A 170 6.82 -7.36 19.96
N TRP A 171 7.33 -6.71 18.92
CA TRP A 171 8.27 -5.59 19.01
C TRP A 171 7.71 -4.35 18.36
N ASN A 172 8.00 -3.18 18.94
CA ASN A 172 7.99 -1.94 18.20
C ASN A 172 9.26 -1.87 17.37
N ILE A 173 9.10 -1.49 16.10
CA ILE A 173 10.22 -1.33 15.17
C ILE A 173 10.15 0.01 14.44
N SER A 174 11.29 0.48 13.96
CA SER A 174 11.34 1.40 12.82
C SER A 174 11.59 0.59 11.55
N TYR A 175 11.08 1.09 10.42
CA TYR A 175 11.34 0.53 9.11
C TYR A 175 11.84 1.61 8.15
N ALA A 176 12.65 1.20 7.18
CA ALA A 176 13.01 1.97 6.01
C ALA A 176 12.91 1.08 4.77
N SER A 177 12.17 1.52 3.75
CA SER A 177 12.20 0.95 2.42
C SER A 177 13.60 1.17 1.84
N VAL A 178 14.23 0.11 1.38
CA VAL A 178 15.61 0.13 0.85
C VAL A 178 15.67 -0.59 -0.50
N PRO A 179 16.66 -0.27 -1.36
CA PRO A 179 16.92 -1.08 -2.53
C PRO A 179 17.22 -2.53 -2.13
N CYS A 180 16.69 -3.49 -2.89
CA CYS A 180 16.94 -4.91 -2.63
C CYS A 180 18.38 -5.34 -2.90
N SER A 181 19.23 -4.47 -3.46
CA SER A 181 20.68 -4.67 -3.44
C SER A 181 21.27 -4.78 -2.02
N SER A 182 20.52 -4.35 -1.00
CA SER A 182 20.89 -4.49 0.41
C SER A 182 20.40 -5.81 1.04
N TRP A 183 19.61 -6.62 0.31
CA TRP A 183 19.06 -7.88 0.80
C TRP A 183 20.02 -9.05 0.50
N GLY A 184 20.23 -9.93 1.48
CA GLY A 184 21.22 -11.01 1.40
C GLY A 184 21.00 -12.00 0.24
N GLY A 185 19.77 -12.15 -0.23
CA GLY A 185 19.41 -13.03 -1.35
C GLY A 185 19.59 -12.45 -2.75
N GLN A 186 20.09 -11.21 -2.88
CA GLN A 186 20.12 -10.51 -4.17
C GLN A 186 21.01 -11.17 -5.23
N SER A 187 22.12 -11.79 -4.83
CA SER A 187 23.08 -12.39 -5.77
C SER A 187 22.54 -13.65 -6.45
N ASN A 188 21.43 -14.21 -5.96
CA ASN A 188 20.79 -15.38 -6.53
C ASN A 188 19.47 -15.01 -7.22
N ILE A 189 19.47 -15.01 -8.56
CA ILE A 189 18.31 -14.65 -9.38
C ILE A 189 17.08 -15.52 -9.11
N THR A 190 17.28 -16.78 -8.71
CA THR A 190 16.17 -17.67 -8.34
C THR A 190 15.58 -17.28 -6.99
N SER A 191 16.41 -16.89 -6.00
CA SER A 191 15.97 -16.37 -4.70
C SER A 191 15.28 -15.01 -4.82
N PHE A 192 15.65 -14.22 -5.82
CA PHE A 192 14.96 -12.97 -6.13
C PHE A 192 13.52 -13.20 -6.63
N GLY A 193 13.16 -14.43 -7.00
CA GLY A 193 11.81 -14.76 -7.42
C GLY A 193 11.60 -14.74 -8.93
N VAL A 194 12.66 -14.57 -9.72
CA VAL A 194 12.55 -14.53 -11.19
C VAL A 194 12.17 -15.91 -11.69
N ALA A 195 10.87 -16.15 -11.82
CA ALA A 195 10.35 -17.32 -12.51
C ALA A 195 10.64 -17.16 -14.02
N PRO A 196 11.21 -18.17 -14.70
CA PRO A 196 11.38 -18.13 -16.15
C PRO A 196 10.01 -18.08 -16.83
N ASN A 197 9.63 -16.88 -17.28
CA ASN A 197 8.63 -16.55 -18.28
C ASN A 197 7.41 -17.50 -18.33
N LEU A 198 6.52 -17.38 -17.34
CA LEU A 198 5.28 -18.17 -17.25
C LEU A 198 4.04 -17.41 -17.83
N GLY A 199 4.25 -16.36 -18.65
CA GLY A 199 3.20 -15.53 -19.26
C GLY A 199 2.78 -14.29 -18.44
N ASP A 200 1.77 -13.54 -18.91
CA ASP A 200 1.35 -12.23 -18.35
C ASP A 200 0.71 -12.30 -16.94
N SER A 201 0.71 -13.46 -16.31
CA SER A 201 -0.02 -13.78 -15.07
C SER A 201 0.89 -14.27 -13.94
N VAL A 202 2.20 -14.07 -14.04
CA VAL A 202 3.15 -14.65 -13.09
C VAL A 202 4.03 -13.63 -12.36
N CYS A 203 4.15 -13.90 -11.06
CA CYS A 203 5.21 -13.53 -10.12
C CYS A 203 6.08 -12.34 -10.55
N CYS A 204 5.88 -11.20 -9.86
CA CYS A 204 6.66 -10.00 -10.08
C CYS A 204 7.80 -9.93 -9.07
N PRO A 205 9.00 -10.36 -9.44
CA PRO A 205 10.08 -10.55 -8.48
C PRO A 205 10.99 -9.35 -8.39
N THR A 206 10.77 -8.36 -9.24
CA THR A 206 11.67 -7.25 -9.48
C THR A 206 11.55 -6.23 -8.36
N ASP A 207 12.71 -5.78 -7.87
CA ASP A 207 12.79 -4.63 -6.96
C ASP A 207 12.14 -3.42 -7.65
N PRO A 208 11.06 -2.84 -7.07
CA PRO A 208 10.39 -1.70 -7.68
C PRO A 208 11.28 -0.45 -7.77
N PHE A 209 12.46 -0.45 -7.15
CA PHE A 209 13.46 0.60 -7.30
C PHE A 209 14.36 0.46 -8.53
N THR A 210 14.32 -0.68 -9.25
CA THR A 210 15.16 -0.88 -10.45
C THR A 210 14.57 -0.27 -11.73
N ASP A 211 13.25 -0.11 -11.82
CA ASP A 211 12.58 0.74 -12.80
C ASP A 211 11.20 1.21 -12.30
N PRO A 212 10.96 2.53 -12.15
CA PRO A 212 9.70 3.06 -11.62
C PRO A 212 8.50 2.84 -12.55
N ASN A 213 8.72 2.41 -13.80
CA ASN A 213 7.66 2.08 -14.76
C ASN A 213 7.35 0.59 -14.83
N THR A 214 8.11 -0.28 -14.18
CA THR A 214 7.80 -1.71 -14.06
C THR A 214 6.83 -1.93 -12.91
N THR A 215 5.60 -1.45 -13.11
CA THR A 215 4.47 -1.98 -12.36
C THR A 215 4.32 -3.44 -12.77
N CYS A 216 4.57 -4.33 -11.82
CA CYS A 216 4.22 -5.73 -11.89
C CYS A 216 2.91 -5.96 -12.70
N PRO A 217 2.91 -6.66 -13.85
CA PRO A 217 1.69 -6.85 -14.63
C PRO A 217 0.59 -7.61 -13.88
N SER A 218 0.97 -8.49 -12.93
CA SER A 218 0.01 -9.17 -12.05
C SER A 218 -0.54 -8.29 -10.93
N PHE A 219 0.06 -7.10 -10.70
CA PHE A 219 -0.53 -6.04 -9.90
C PHE A 219 -1.59 -5.33 -10.75
N SER A 220 -2.84 -5.71 -10.52
CA SER A 220 -3.95 -4.85 -10.88
C SER A 220 -4.89 -4.77 -9.69
N ASP A 221 -5.45 -3.58 -9.44
CA ASP A 221 -6.58 -3.40 -8.53
C ASP A 221 -7.77 -4.30 -8.93
N LEU A 222 -7.76 -4.88 -10.14
CA LEU A 222 -8.72 -5.89 -10.61
C LEU A 222 -8.54 -7.25 -9.91
N ASN A 223 -7.33 -7.59 -9.45
CA ASN A 223 -7.01 -8.84 -8.76
C ASN A 223 -6.89 -8.70 -7.23
N GLY A 224 -6.66 -7.47 -6.75
CA GLY A 224 -6.64 -7.13 -5.34
C GLY A 224 -8.05 -6.86 -4.81
N ILE A 225 -8.75 -7.88 -4.32
CA ILE A 225 -10.03 -7.66 -3.63
C ILE A 225 -9.72 -7.10 -2.24
N SER A 226 -10.15 -5.90 -1.88
CA SER A 226 -10.07 -5.43 -0.50
C SER A 226 -11.01 -6.24 0.39
N PRO A 227 -10.68 -6.54 1.66
CA PRO A 227 -11.64 -7.09 2.63
C PRO A 227 -12.93 -6.29 2.74
N THR A 228 -12.85 -4.98 2.49
CA THR A 228 -14.00 -4.07 2.55
C THR A 228 -14.84 -4.06 1.27
N SER A 229 -14.37 -4.70 0.19
CA SER A 229 -15.07 -4.77 -1.11
C SER A 229 -15.75 -6.13 -1.35
N ALA A 230 -15.81 -7.02 -0.36
CA ALA A 230 -16.62 -8.23 -0.47
C ALA A 230 -18.10 -7.84 -0.63
N PRO A 231 -18.83 -8.37 -1.64
CA PRO A 231 -20.24 -8.05 -1.80
C PRO A 231 -20.99 -8.52 -0.56
N ALA A 232 -21.72 -7.59 0.08
CA ALA A 232 -22.75 -7.95 1.03
C ALA A 232 -23.63 -9.03 0.38
N VAL A 233 -23.79 -10.18 1.04
CA VAL A 233 -24.75 -11.21 0.63
C VAL A 233 -26.10 -10.50 0.47
N PRO A 234 -26.69 -10.43 -0.73
CA PRO A 234 -27.95 -9.71 -0.88
C PRO A 234 -29.03 -10.53 -0.20
N SER A 235 -29.50 -10.06 0.95
CA SER A 235 -30.79 -10.44 1.50
C SER A 235 -31.83 -10.07 0.44
N SER A 236 -32.40 -11.06 -0.22
CA SER A 236 -33.40 -10.89 -1.26
C SER A 236 -34.64 -10.17 -0.72
N ALA A 237 -34.71 -8.86 -0.92
CA ALA A 237 -35.94 -8.08 -0.89
C ALA A 237 -36.24 -7.64 -2.32
N SER A 238 -37.11 -8.40 -2.98
CA SER A 238 -37.63 -8.11 -4.31
C SER A 238 -38.49 -6.84 -4.27
N SER A 239 -37.95 -5.73 -4.76
CA SER A 239 -38.73 -4.53 -5.08
C SER A 239 -38.97 -4.48 -6.60
N LEU A 240 -40.23 -4.65 -7.00
CA LEU A 240 -40.73 -4.46 -8.35
C LEU A 240 -40.48 -3.01 -8.82
N SER A 241 -39.79 -2.86 -9.95
CA SER A 241 -39.59 -1.58 -10.63
C SER A 241 -40.81 -1.25 -11.50
N TYR A 242 -41.52 -0.18 -11.15
CA TYR A 242 -42.50 0.47 -12.03
C TYR A 242 -41.75 1.35 -13.03
N SER A 243 -41.89 1.04 -14.32
CA SER A 243 -41.31 1.80 -15.43
C SER A 243 -42.25 2.93 -15.84
N SER A 244 -41.91 4.17 -15.49
CA SER A 244 -42.66 5.38 -15.87
C SER A 244 -42.25 5.85 -17.27
N TYR A 245 -43.10 5.65 -18.26
CA TYR A 245 -42.98 6.21 -19.61
C TYR A 245 -43.32 7.71 -19.59
N THR A 246 -42.35 8.57 -19.89
CA THR A 246 -42.57 9.99 -20.18
C THR A 246 -43.01 10.17 -21.64
N PHE A 247 -44.32 10.38 -21.85
CA PHE A 247 -44.89 10.83 -23.11
C PHE A 247 -44.59 12.32 -23.34
N LEU A 248 -43.79 12.62 -24.36
CA LEU A 248 -43.65 13.96 -24.96
C LEU A 248 -44.91 14.27 -25.79
N LEU A 249 -45.83 15.05 -25.22
CA LEU A 249 -46.96 15.63 -25.96
C LEU A 249 -46.55 16.98 -26.56
N ILE A 250 -46.44 16.99 -27.89
CA ILE A 250 -46.33 18.20 -28.71
C ILE A 250 -47.76 18.73 -28.92
N TYR A 251 -48.06 19.92 -28.39
CA TYR A 251 -49.30 20.65 -28.67
C TYR A 251 -49.00 21.83 -29.60
N PRO A 252 -49.65 21.94 -30.78
CA PRO A 252 -49.69 23.20 -31.52
C PRO A 252 -50.84 24.06 -30.99
N ILE A 253 -50.51 25.28 -30.53
CA ILE A 253 -51.48 26.32 -30.21
C ILE A 253 -51.81 27.06 -31.51
N LEU A 254 -53.00 26.81 -32.06
CA LEU A 254 -53.63 27.59 -33.12
C LEU A 254 -54.82 28.34 -32.53
N LEU A 255 -54.77 29.66 -32.70
CA LEU A 255 -55.88 30.61 -32.87
C LEU A 255 -56.95 30.75 -31.78
N GLY A 256 -57.07 31.96 -31.25
CA GLY A 256 -58.31 32.42 -30.64
C GLY A 256 -58.26 33.79 -29.95
N LEU A 257 -58.25 34.85 -30.75
CA LEU A 257 -58.99 36.11 -30.55
C LEU A 257 -58.70 36.95 -29.29
N TYR A 258 -58.26 38.20 -29.49
CA TYR A 258 -58.75 39.31 -28.66
C TYR A 258 -59.26 40.45 -29.52
N GLN A 259 -60.47 40.87 -29.14
CA GLN A 259 -61.30 41.92 -29.69
C GLN A 259 -60.85 43.34 -29.29
N LEU A 260 -61.23 44.29 -30.16
CA LEU A 260 -61.87 45.60 -29.88
C LEU A 260 -61.07 46.82 -29.35
N SER A 261 -61.28 47.92 -30.11
CA SER A 261 -61.46 49.32 -29.69
C SER A 261 -60.24 50.27 -29.66
N LEU A 262 -60.01 50.99 -30.76
CA LEU A 262 -60.18 52.45 -30.89
C LEU A 262 -59.93 52.89 -32.35
#